data_AF-A0A7J2UY85-F1
#
_entry.id   AF-A0A7J2UY85-F1
#
_cell.length_a   1.000
_cell.length_b   1.000
_cell.length_c   1.000
_cell.angle_alpha   90.00
_cell.angle_beta   90.00
_cell.angle_gamma   90.00
#
_symmetry.space_group_name_H-M   'P 1'
#
loop_
_entity.id
_entity.type
_entity.pdbx_description
1 polymer ?
#
loop_
_entity_poly.entity_id
_entity_poly.type
_entity_poly.pdbx_seq_one_letter_code
_entity_poly.pdbx_strand_id
1 'polypeptide(L)'
;MDILSRAVRKYSELLAISVSSYRDYLSLQRELITAIIGVMLSLSLATITNLWLGAIPHNMELSIALAISGSILSLHKILARVSRSLEKAKGLSEELPYLVFMASAIARTGLELVEALHFISTSEAGVFRYFKSLSKRLINASKYIGFEEALDRLAGIPRGVKKTLITYLSSISLGTGIETLNALGLEMIREASRRASRSIDLAAQAGLVITMVLTTIPILVLGISSILGDHVALSVGIMVSLGTPVAVLLLPQTPLPLRLIISRGKTLYVSLLSLLSIGLIV
;
A
#
# COMPACT_ATOMS: atom_id res chain seq x y z
N MET A 1 20.86 -5.46 16.96
CA MET A 1 20.43 -5.15 15.57
C MET A 1 19.45 -3.98 15.60
N ASP A 2 19.94 -2.78 15.27
CA ASP A 2 19.24 -1.52 15.37
C ASP A 2 17.96 -1.43 14.54
N ILE A 3 16.95 -0.78 15.09
CA ILE A 3 15.67 -0.47 14.43
C ILE A 3 15.91 0.34 13.15
N LEU A 4 16.90 1.24 13.18
CA LEU A 4 17.32 2.05 12.04
C LEU A 4 17.86 1.18 10.88
N SER A 5 18.71 0.20 11.19
CA SER A 5 19.27 -0.72 10.18
C SER A 5 18.19 -1.59 9.52
N ARG A 6 17.17 -2.00 10.29
CA ARG A 6 15.99 -2.71 9.77
C ARG A 6 15.11 -1.81 8.90
N ALA A 7 14.89 -0.56 9.30
CA ALA A 7 14.11 0.41 8.52
C ALA A 7 14.80 0.74 7.19
N VAL A 8 16.11 1.00 7.21
CA VAL A 8 16.91 1.28 6.01
C VAL A 8 16.90 0.08 5.06
N ARG A 9 17.07 -1.16 5.57
CA ARG A 9 17.03 -2.36 4.73
C ARG A 9 15.65 -2.60 4.10
N LYS A 10 14.58 -2.37 4.86
CA LYS A 10 13.21 -2.49 4.37
C LYS A 10 12.87 -1.38 3.36
N TYR A 11 13.39 -0.18 3.58
CA TYR A 11 13.30 0.93 2.64
C TYR A 11 14.08 0.66 1.35
N SER A 12 15.29 0.08 1.43
CA SER A 12 16.06 -0.32 0.24
C SER A 12 15.39 -1.45 -0.52
N GLU A 13 14.75 -2.40 0.16
CA GLU A 13 13.95 -3.46 -0.47
C GLU A 13 12.72 -2.88 -1.18
N LEU A 14 12.02 -1.93 -0.55
CA LEU A 14 10.88 -1.23 -1.15
C LEU A 14 11.29 -0.34 -2.33
N LEU A 15 12.46 0.29 -2.25
CA LEU A 15 13.05 1.03 -3.34
C LEU A 15 13.44 0.11 -4.50
N ALA A 16 14.02 -1.05 -4.23
CA ALA A 16 14.36 -2.06 -5.23
C ALA A 16 13.10 -2.66 -5.91
N ILE A 17 11.97 -2.73 -5.19
CA ILE A 17 10.67 -3.07 -5.79
C ILE A 17 10.16 -1.92 -6.68
N SER A 18 10.50 -0.67 -6.36
CA SER A 18 10.06 0.54 -7.11
C SER A 18 10.96 0.92 -8.29
N VAL A 19 12.24 0.56 -8.24
CA VAL A 19 13.26 0.91 -9.24
C VAL A 19 13.44 -0.28 -10.16
N SER A 20 12.78 -0.22 -11.33
CA SER A 20 12.86 -1.27 -12.35
C SER A 20 13.96 -1.04 -13.37
N SER A 21 14.51 0.19 -13.40
CA SER A 21 15.51 0.63 -14.37
C SER A 21 16.45 1.70 -13.78
N TYR A 22 17.63 1.87 -14.39
CA TYR A 22 18.57 2.94 -14.03
C TYR A 22 17.94 4.35 -14.17
N ARG A 23 17.03 4.53 -15.14
CA ARG A 23 16.27 5.77 -15.31
C ARG A 23 15.32 6.04 -14.12
N ASP A 24 14.72 5.00 -13.55
CA ASP A 24 13.89 5.13 -12.35
C ASP A 24 14.72 5.56 -11.15
N TYR A 25 15.96 5.07 -11.02
CA TYR A 25 16.88 5.47 -9.96
C TYR A 25 17.22 6.97 -10.02
N LEU A 26 17.58 7.48 -11.21
CA LEU A 26 17.86 8.90 -11.42
C LEU A 26 16.62 9.77 -11.18
N SER A 27 15.44 9.31 -11.57
CA SER A 27 14.18 10.01 -11.28
C SER A 27 13.91 10.09 -9.78
N LEU A 28 14.22 9.03 -9.03
CA LEU A 28 14.03 8.96 -7.59
C LEU A 28 14.98 9.91 -6.84
N GLN A 29 16.23 10.01 -7.29
CA GLN A 29 17.17 10.99 -6.73
C GLN A 29 16.68 12.44 -6.93
N ARG A 30 16.18 12.77 -8.13
CA ARG A 30 15.60 14.10 -8.40
C ARG A 30 14.36 14.35 -7.54
N GLU A 31 13.47 13.37 -7.43
CA GLU A 31 12.27 13.44 -6.58
C GLU A 31 12.64 13.66 -5.10
N LEU A 32 13.68 12.97 -4.59
CA LEU A 32 14.19 13.15 -3.23
C LEU A 32 14.70 14.57 -2.98
N ILE A 33 15.50 15.11 -3.90
CA ILE A 33 16.02 16.48 -3.80
C ILE A 33 14.86 17.49 -3.78
N THR A 34 13.88 17.33 -4.67
CA THR A 34 12.70 18.22 -4.69
C THR A 34 11.87 18.11 -3.42
N ALA A 35 11.77 16.92 -2.82
CA ALA A 35 11.05 16.73 -1.56
C ALA A 35 11.78 17.41 -0.39
N ILE A 36 13.10 17.25 -0.29
CA ILE A 36 13.90 17.89 0.77
C ILE A 36 13.80 19.41 0.68
N ILE A 37 13.95 19.97 -0.53
CA ILE A 37 13.80 21.41 -0.76
C ILE A 37 12.38 21.85 -0.37
N GLY A 38 11.34 21.12 -0.80
CA GLY A 38 9.95 21.45 -0.49
C GLY A 38 9.62 21.41 1.01
N VAL A 39 10.12 20.43 1.76
CA VAL A 39 9.96 20.36 3.22
C VAL A 39 10.64 21.55 3.90
N MET A 40 11.88 21.85 3.52
CA MET A 40 12.62 22.99 4.08
C MET A 40 11.93 24.33 3.79
N LEU A 41 11.37 24.48 2.59
CA LEU A 41 10.63 25.68 2.17
C LEU A 41 9.29 25.79 2.92
N SER A 42 8.60 24.67 3.17
CA SER A 42 7.37 24.68 3.97
C SER A 42 7.62 25.03 5.44
N LEU A 43 8.74 24.55 6.00
CA LEU A 43 9.12 24.84 7.38
C LEU A 43 9.56 26.30 7.54
N SER A 44 10.28 26.85 6.56
CA SER A 44 10.65 28.27 6.57
C SER A 44 9.45 29.19 6.35
N LEU A 45 8.48 28.82 5.50
CA LEU A 45 7.24 29.58 5.37
C LEU A 45 6.43 29.58 6.67
N ALA A 46 6.37 28.44 7.37
CA ALA A 46 5.69 28.31 8.66
C ALA A 46 6.34 29.17 9.75
N THR A 47 7.67 29.25 9.80
CA THR A 47 8.35 30.11 10.79
C THR A 47 8.20 31.59 10.47
N ILE A 48 8.28 31.98 9.19
CA ILE A 48 8.07 33.36 8.74
C ILE A 48 6.63 33.81 9.03
N THR A 49 5.63 32.99 8.72
CA THR A 49 4.22 33.31 9.02
C THR A 49 3.98 33.43 10.53
N ASN A 50 4.58 32.55 11.33
CA ASN A 50 4.49 32.65 12.79
C ASN A 50 5.13 33.95 13.34
N LEU A 51 6.27 34.38 12.77
CA LEU A 51 6.96 35.61 13.15
C LEU A 51 6.21 36.89 12.72
N TRP A 52 5.61 36.91 11.53
CA TRP A 52 5.00 38.10 10.95
C TRP A 52 3.54 38.31 11.39
N LEU A 53 2.77 37.24 11.55
CA LEU A 53 1.37 37.31 11.99
C LEU A 53 1.21 37.14 13.51
N GLY A 54 2.28 37.27 14.30
CA GLY A 54 2.30 36.96 15.74
C GLY A 54 1.27 37.71 16.60
N ALA A 55 0.71 38.81 16.09
CA ALA A 55 -0.34 39.60 16.73
C ALA A 55 -1.77 39.10 16.44
N ILE A 56 -1.95 38.16 15.51
CA ILE A 56 -3.27 37.64 15.09
C ILE A 56 -3.60 36.39 15.92
N PRO A 57 -4.82 36.29 16.49
CA PRO A 57 -5.24 35.08 17.18
C PRO A 57 -5.18 33.84 16.26
N HIS A 58 -4.74 32.69 16.79
CA HIS A 58 -4.59 31.40 16.09
C HIS A 58 -3.42 31.28 15.09
N ASN A 59 -2.44 32.20 15.09
CA ASN A 59 -1.29 32.11 14.18
C ASN A 59 -0.41 30.83 14.35
N MET A 60 -0.30 30.32 15.58
CA MET A 60 0.46 29.09 15.84
C MET A 60 -0.19 27.87 15.18
N GLU A 61 -1.53 27.79 15.15
CA GLU A 61 -2.27 26.70 14.51
C GLU A 61 -2.15 26.77 12.98
N LEU A 62 -2.23 27.97 12.41
CA LEU A 62 -2.06 28.23 10.98
C LEU A 62 -0.65 27.89 10.47
N SER A 63 0.39 28.27 11.21
CA SER A 63 1.78 27.97 10.85
C SER A 63 2.07 26.46 10.91
N ILE A 64 1.54 25.74 11.91
CA ILE A 64 1.65 24.27 11.99
C ILE A 64 0.90 23.62 10.80
N ALA A 65 -0.29 24.09 10.47
CA ALA A 65 -1.07 23.57 9.34
C ALA A 65 -0.33 23.77 8.00
N LEU A 66 0.30 24.93 7.80
CA LEU A 66 1.13 25.22 6.61
C LEU A 66 2.38 24.34 6.53
N ALA A 67 3.07 24.11 7.66
CA ALA A 67 4.23 23.24 7.69
C ALA A 67 3.86 21.79 7.30
N ILE A 68 2.75 21.30 7.86
CA ILE A 68 2.27 19.94 7.61
C ILE A 68 1.78 19.80 6.16
N SER A 69 0.95 20.74 5.66
CA SER A 69 0.42 20.66 4.30
C SER A 69 1.52 20.76 3.23
N GLY A 70 2.48 21.67 3.41
CA GLY A 70 3.63 21.82 2.50
C GLY A 70 4.58 20.63 2.52
N SER A 71 4.81 20.04 3.70
CA SER A 71 5.61 18.81 3.83
C SER A 71 4.93 17.62 3.15
N ILE A 72 3.61 17.46 3.30
CA ILE A 72 2.85 16.38 2.65
C ILE A 72 2.87 16.54 1.12
N LEU A 73 2.67 17.76 0.61
CA LEU A 73 2.69 18.04 -0.83
C LEU A 73 4.05 17.75 -1.48
N SER A 74 5.14 18.09 -0.81
CA SER A 74 6.50 17.83 -1.30
C SER A 74 6.87 16.33 -1.27
N LEU A 75 6.36 15.59 -0.29
CA LEU A 75 6.59 14.15 -0.15
C LEU A 75 5.63 13.28 -0.99
N HIS A 76 4.53 13.83 -1.52
CA HIS A 76 3.46 13.08 -2.19
C HIS A 76 3.97 12.11 -3.27
N LYS A 77 4.90 12.53 -4.14
CA LYS A 77 5.38 11.70 -5.26
C LYS A 77 6.13 10.45 -4.78
N ILE A 78 6.96 10.63 -3.75
CA ILE A 78 7.72 9.53 -3.14
C ILE A 78 6.76 8.57 -2.44
N LEU A 79 5.82 9.11 -1.65
CA LEU A 79 4.78 8.28 -1.02
C LEU A 79 3.96 7.52 -2.05
N ALA A 80 3.58 8.16 -3.17
CA ALA A 80 2.83 7.51 -4.24
C ALA A 80 3.62 6.36 -4.88
N ARG A 81 4.94 6.54 -5.09
CA ARG A 81 5.81 5.51 -5.67
C ARG A 81 6.01 4.33 -4.71
N VAL A 82 6.27 4.61 -3.42
CA VAL A 82 6.36 3.58 -2.36
C VAL A 82 5.02 2.86 -2.17
N SER A 83 3.91 3.60 -2.21
CA SER A 83 2.57 3.02 -2.13
C SER A 83 2.30 2.08 -3.31
N ARG A 84 2.63 2.47 -4.54
CA ARG A 84 2.50 1.60 -5.73
C ARG A 84 3.38 0.35 -5.64
N SER A 85 4.61 0.45 -5.13
CA SER A 85 5.49 -0.71 -4.98
C SER A 85 4.99 -1.67 -3.90
N LEU A 86 4.51 -1.13 -2.78
CA LEU A 86 3.91 -1.89 -1.69
C LEU A 86 2.59 -2.53 -2.12
N GLU A 87 1.76 -1.83 -2.90
CA GLU A 87 0.55 -2.35 -3.50
C GLU A 87 0.83 -3.50 -4.46
N LYS A 88 1.87 -3.40 -5.30
CA LYS A 88 2.30 -4.50 -6.17
C LYS A 88 2.77 -5.71 -5.37
N ALA A 89 3.59 -5.49 -4.34
CA ALA A 89 4.10 -6.58 -3.49
C ALA A 89 2.97 -7.27 -2.74
N LYS A 90 2.04 -6.49 -2.18
CA LYS A 90 0.84 -6.98 -1.50
C LYS A 90 -0.08 -7.71 -2.47
N GLY A 91 -0.35 -7.13 -3.64
CA GLY A 91 -1.17 -7.75 -4.69
C GLY A 91 -0.61 -9.10 -5.15
N LEU A 92 0.71 -9.22 -5.35
CA LEU A 92 1.36 -10.50 -5.63
C LEU A 92 1.17 -11.51 -4.49
N SER A 93 1.31 -11.08 -3.23
CA SER A 93 1.11 -11.99 -2.10
C SER A 93 -0.35 -12.44 -1.92
N GLU A 94 -1.31 -11.60 -2.31
CA GLU A 94 -2.74 -11.89 -2.24
C GLU A 94 -3.22 -12.74 -3.43
N GLU A 95 -2.64 -12.57 -4.62
CA GLU A 95 -2.94 -13.39 -5.81
C GLU A 95 -2.30 -14.79 -5.74
N LEU A 96 -1.19 -14.94 -5.01
CA LEU A 96 -0.38 -16.17 -4.97
C LEU A 96 -1.19 -17.42 -4.57
N PRO A 97 -2.00 -17.44 -3.48
CA PRO A 97 -2.78 -18.62 -3.12
C PRO A 97 -3.75 -19.07 -4.22
N TYR A 98 -4.36 -18.12 -4.93
CA TYR A 98 -5.28 -18.43 -6.02
C TYR A 98 -4.54 -18.96 -7.26
N LEU A 99 -3.34 -18.44 -7.53
CA LEU A 99 -2.49 -18.93 -8.60
C LEU A 99 -2.01 -20.36 -8.32
N VAL A 100 -1.53 -20.64 -7.10
CA VAL A 100 -1.09 -21.98 -6.70
C VAL A 100 -2.27 -22.96 -6.72
N PHE A 101 -3.46 -22.51 -6.31
CA PHE A 101 -4.67 -23.33 -6.43
C PHE A 101 -5.03 -23.64 -7.89
N MET A 102 -5.06 -22.62 -8.75
CA MET A 102 -5.31 -22.81 -10.17
C MET A 102 -4.31 -23.79 -10.76
N ALA A 103 -3.02 -23.61 -10.46
CA ALA A 103 -1.98 -24.53 -10.91
C ALA A 103 -2.19 -25.95 -10.35
N SER A 104 -2.60 -26.12 -9.08
CA SER A 104 -2.90 -27.44 -8.50
C SER A 104 -4.08 -28.13 -9.20
N ALA A 105 -5.11 -27.37 -9.60
CA ALA A 105 -6.25 -27.89 -10.33
C ALA A 105 -5.86 -28.35 -11.75
N ILE A 106 -4.97 -27.61 -12.41
CA ILE A 106 -4.51 -27.89 -13.77
C ILE A 106 -3.35 -28.92 -13.77
N ALA A 107 -2.61 -29.09 -12.69
CA ALA A 107 -1.58 -30.13 -12.58
C ALA A 107 -2.15 -31.55 -12.73
N ARG A 108 -3.42 -31.75 -12.40
CA ARG A 108 -4.14 -33.01 -12.69
C ARG A 108 -4.27 -33.31 -14.18
N THR A 109 -4.19 -32.29 -15.05
CA THR A 109 -4.20 -32.44 -16.51
C THR A 109 -2.78 -32.48 -17.11
N GLY A 110 -1.74 -32.59 -16.27
CA GLY A 110 -0.35 -32.68 -16.71
C GLY A 110 0.34 -31.35 -17.01
N LEU A 111 -0.30 -30.21 -16.72
CA LEU A 111 0.32 -28.89 -16.92
C LEU A 111 1.02 -28.41 -15.64
N GLU A 112 2.24 -27.89 -15.77
CA GLU A 112 3.06 -27.43 -14.66
C GLU A 112 2.77 -25.97 -14.26
N LEU A 113 3.18 -25.57 -13.05
CA LEU A 113 3.05 -24.17 -12.58
C LEU A 113 3.75 -23.17 -13.51
N VAL A 114 4.85 -23.59 -14.16
CA VAL A 114 5.59 -22.77 -15.13
C VAL A 114 4.72 -22.48 -16.35
N GLU A 115 3.94 -23.47 -16.82
CA GLU A 115 3.03 -23.33 -17.95
C GLU A 115 1.79 -22.50 -17.57
N ALA A 116 1.31 -22.64 -16.33
CA ALA A 116 0.27 -21.75 -15.79
C ALA A 116 0.74 -20.27 -15.78
N LEU A 117 1.99 -20.01 -15.40
CA LEU A 117 2.59 -18.67 -15.47
C LEU A 117 2.74 -18.18 -16.92
N HIS A 118 3.09 -19.09 -17.84
CA HIS A 118 3.13 -18.78 -19.27
C HIS A 118 1.76 -18.37 -19.80
N PHE A 119 0.72 -19.13 -19.47
CA PHE A 119 -0.67 -18.82 -19.81
C PHE A 119 -1.12 -17.47 -19.24
N ILE A 120 -0.80 -17.17 -17.97
CA ILE A 120 -1.15 -15.88 -17.34
C ILE A 120 -0.42 -14.71 -18.03
N SER A 121 0.78 -14.93 -18.55
CA SER A 121 1.55 -13.89 -19.24
C SER A 121 0.95 -13.50 -20.59
N THR A 122 0.35 -14.47 -21.30
CA THR A 122 -0.22 -14.30 -22.65
C THR A 122 -1.72 -14.02 -22.63
N SER A 123 -2.42 -14.46 -21.58
CA SER A 123 -3.86 -14.29 -21.46
C SER A 123 -4.27 -12.82 -21.38
N GLU A 124 -5.26 -12.43 -22.18
CA GLU A 124 -5.89 -11.11 -22.11
C GLU A 124 -6.83 -10.99 -20.91
N ALA A 125 -7.26 -12.11 -20.33
CA ALA A 125 -8.13 -12.13 -19.16
C ALA A 125 -7.39 -11.52 -17.95
N GLY A 126 -7.90 -10.39 -17.45
CA GLY A 126 -7.32 -9.62 -16.33
C GLY A 126 -7.48 -10.25 -14.95
N VAL A 127 -7.55 -11.58 -14.84
CA VAL A 127 -7.81 -12.30 -13.58
C VAL A 127 -6.65 -12.12 -12.59
N PHE A 128 -5.41 -12.10 -13.08
CA PHE A 128 -4.19 -11.92 -12.29
C PHE A 128 -3.42 -10.69 -12.75
N ARG A 129 -3.83 -9.51 -12.28
CA ARG A 129 -3.25 -8.23 -12.73
C ARG A 129 -1.78 -8.11 -12.33
N TYR A 130 -1.43 -8.51 -11.11
CA TYR A 130 -0.07 -8.35 -10.59
C TYR A 130 0.84 -9.47 -11.10
N PHE A 131 0.38 -10.71 -11.10
CA PHE A 131 1.14 -11.83 -11.64
C PHE A 131 1.34 -11.77 -13.16
N LYS A 132 0.46 -11.16 -13.94
CA LYS A 132 0.69 -10.96 -15.39
C LYS A 132 1.96 -10.17 -15.67
N SER A 133 2.16 -9.04 -14.97
CA SER A 133 3.37 -8.24 -15.10
C SER A 133 4.62 -8.99 -14.64
N LEU A 134 4.52 -9.75 -13.55
CA LEU A 134 5.64 -10.53 -13.03
C LEU A 134 6.01 -11.68 -13.97
N SER A 135 5.02 -12.46 -14.41
CA SER A 135 5.20 -13.62 -15.30
C SER A 135 5.83 -13.21 -16.62
N LYS A 136 5.42 -12.07 -17.20
CA LYS A 136 6.05 -11.54 -18.43
C LYS A 136 7.54 -11.21 -18.22
N ARG A 137 7.91 -10.61 -17.08
CA ARG A 137 9.32 -10.34 -16.74
C ARG A 137 10.10 -11.62 -16.51
N LEU A 138 9.49 -12.59 -15.82
CA LEU A 138 10.07 -13.88 -15.49
C LEU A 138 10.34 -14.71 -16.74
N ILE A 139 9.36 -14.83 -17.64
CA ILE A 139 9.48 -15.57 -18.90
C ILE A 139 10.49 -14.91 -19.85
N ASN A 140 10.52 -13.57 -19.89
CA ASN A 140 11.51 -12.87 -20.70
C ASN A 140 12.93 -13.08 -20.16
N ALA A 141 13.12 -13.06 -18.83
CA ALA A 141 14.42 -13.32 -18.22
C ALA A 141 14.82 -14.79 -18.35
N SER A 142 13.88 -15.73 -18.20
CA SER A 142 14.16 -17.16 -18.24
C SER A 142 14.65 -17.64 -19.60
N LYS A 143 14.34 -16.91 -20.69
CA LYS A 143 14.91 -17.17 -22.03
C LYS A 143 16.43 -17.05 -22.09
N TYR A 144 17.04 -16.29 -21.18
CA TYR A 144 18.48 -16.01 -21.21
C TYR A 144 19.28 -16.75 -20.13
N ILE A 145 18.67 -16.99 -18.97
CA ILE A 145 19.37 -17.54 -17.78
C ILE A 145 18.65 -18.74 -17.14
N GLY A 146 17.55 -19.22 -17.73
CA GLY A 146 16.74 -20.28 -17.13
C GLY A 146 15.78 -19.76 -16.04
N PHE A 147 14.78 -20.57 -15.69
CA PHE A 147 13.66 -20.12 -14.85
C PHE A 147 14.05 -19.92 -13.38
N GLU A 148 14.88 -20.82 -12.83
CA GLU A 148 15.35 -20.76 -11.45
C GLU A 148 16.27 -19.54 -11.21
N GLU A 149 17.29 -19.34 -12.05
CA GLU A 149 18.17 -18.16 -11.93
C GLU A 149 17.44 -16.84 -12.23
N ALA A 150 16.46 -16.85 -13.15
CA ALA A 150 15.64 -15.68 -13.41
C ALA A 150 14.81 -15.29 -12.17
N LEU A 151 14.17 -16.26 -11.52
CA LEU A 151 13.44 -16.05 -10.28
C LEU A 151 14.36 -15.53 -9.17
N ASP A 152 15.61 -15.99 -9.14
CA ASP A 152 16.58 -15.57 -8.15
C ASP A 152 17.08 -14.13 -8.33
N ARG A 153 17.35 -13.74 -9.58
CA ARG A 153 17.88 -12.42 -9.94
C ARG A 153 16.81 -11.34 -10.12
N LEU A 154 15.54 -11.70 -10.27
CA LEU A 154 14.46 -10.73 -10.44
C LEU A 154 14.20 -9.93 -9.17
N ALA A 155 14.55 -8.64 -9.22
CA ALA A 155 14.16 -7.68 -8.20
C ALA A 155 12.65 -7.42 -8.22
N GLY A 156 12.09 -7.19 -7.03
CA GLY A 156 10.69 -6.80 -6.86
C GLY A 156 9.72 -7.94 -6.50
N ILE A 157 10.23 -9.16 -6.28
CA ILE A 157 9.40 -10.30 -5.88
C ILE A 157 9.34 -10.38 -4.35
N PRO A 158 8.15 -10.41 -3.73
CA PRO A 158 8.01 -10.64 -2.30
C PRO A 158 8.69 -11.95 -1.87
N ARG A 159 9.40 -11.95 -0.74
CA ARG A 159 10.11 -13.14 -0.24
C ARG A 159 9.22 -14.37 -0.12
N GLY A 160 7.95 -14.20 0.30
CA GLY A 160 6.99 -15.29 0.40
C GLY A 160 6.68 -15.91 -0.97
N VAL A 161 6.40 -15.08 -1.98
CA VAL A 161 6.16 -15.52 -3.37
C VAL A 161 7.39 -16.24 -3.92
N LYS A 162 8.57 -15.65 -3.75
CA LYS A 162 9.83 -16.23 -4.21
C LYS A 162 10.10 -17.59 -3.57
N LYS A 163 9.93 -17.69 -2.24
CA LYS A 163 10.12 -18.94 -1.49
C LYS A 163 9.19 -20.04 -2.01
N THR A 164 7.88 -19.76 -2.16
CA THR A 164 6.92 -20.76 -2.65
C THR A 164 7.26 -21.27 -4.05
N LEU A 165 7.65 -20.36 -4.96
CA LEU A 165 8.03 -20.74 -6.32
C LEU A 165 9.33 -21.56 -6.36
N ILE A 166 10.35 -21.19 -5.57
CA ILE A 166 11.60 -21.97 -5.46
C ILE A 166 11.32 -23.36 -4.86
N THR A 167 10.51 -23.43 -3.80
CA THR A 167 10.12 -24.71 -3.19
C THR A 167 9.43 -25.61 -4.22
N TYR A 168 8.56 -25.07 -5.06
CA TYR A 168 7.96 -25.85 -6.14
C TYR A 168 9.00 -26.33 -7.17
N LEU A 169 9.89 -25.47 -7.65
CA LEU A 169 10.96 -25.86 -8.59
C LEU A 169 11.85 -26.98 -8.01
N SER A 170 12.21 -26.87 -6.73
CA SER A 170 12.97 -27.92 -6.04
C SER A 170 12.20 -29.24 -5.89
N SER A 171 10.86 -29.21 -5.88
CA SER A 171 10.05 -30.43 -5.83
C SER A 171 9.88 -31.09 -7.19
N ILE A 172 9.96 -30.33 -8.29
CA ILE A 172 10.02 -30.89 -9.64
C ILE A 172 11.28 -31.73 -9.81
N SER A 173 12.45 -31.23 -9.38
CA SER A 173 13.71 -31.98 -9.48
C SER A 173 13.71 -33.26 -8.63
N LEU A 174 12.87 -33.33 -7.60
CA LEU A 174 12.65 -34.51 -6.76
C LEU A 174 11.54 -35.44 -7.29
N GLY A 175 10.89 -35.11 -8.41
CA GLY A 175 9.80 -35.91 -8.98
C GLY A 175 8.49 -35.86 -8.17
N THR A 176 8.35 -34.93 -7.22
CA THR A 176 7.17 -34.80 -6.34
C THR A 176 6.38 -33.51 -6.61
N GLY A 177 6.61 -32.88 -7.77
CA GLY A 177 6.07 -31.57 -8.11
C GLY A 177 4.53 -31.49 -8.07
N ILE A 178 3.83 -32.55 -8.42
CA ILE A 178 2.35 -32.56 -8.43
C ILE A 178 1.82 -32.69 -6.99
N GLU A 179 2.40 -33.57 -6.18
CA GLU A 179 2.02 -33.76 -4.78
C GLU A 179 2.27 -32.49 -3.96
N THR A 180 3.43 -31.85 -4.15
CA THR A 180 3.78 -30.60 -3.45
C THR A 180 2.88 -29.45 -3.87
N LEU A 181 2.54 -29.33 -5.15
CA LEU A 181 1.63 -28.28 -5.63
C LEU A 181 0.21 -28.46 -5.07
N ASN A 182 -0.28 -29.70 -4.97
CA ASN A 182 -1.57 -30.00 -4.35
C ASN A 182 -1.57 -29.70 -2.84
N ALA A 183 -0.52 -30.08 -2.12
CA ALA A 183 -0.37 -29.80 -0.70
C ALA A 183 -0.30 -28.28 -0.45
N LEU A 184 0.53 -27.57 -1.22
CA LEU A 184 0.66 -26.11 -1.15
C LEU A 184 -0.65 -25.41 -1.51
N GLY A 185 -1.36 -25.86 -2.55
CA GLY A 185 -2.65 -25.28 -2.95
C GLY A 185 -3.69 -25.35 -1.83
N LEU A 186 -3.84 -26.51 -1.20
CA LEU A 186 -4.78 -26.71 -0.09
C LEU A 186 -4.41 -25.89 1.15
N GLU A 187 -3.13 -25.87 1.53
CA GLU A 187 -2.64 -25.11 2.67
C GLU A 187 -2.82 -23.60 2.45
N MET A 188 -2.42 -23.11 1.29
CA MET A 188 -2.45 -21.68 0.98
C MET A 188 -3.87 -21.13 0.85
N ILE A 189 -4.83 -21.90 0.33
CA ILE A 189 -6.25 -21.47 0.33
C ILE A 189 -6.81 -21.42 1.75
N ARG A 190 -6.56 -22.45 2.56
CA ARG A 190 -7.02 -22.46 3.95
C ARG A 190 -6.45 -21.27 4.72
N GLU A 191 -5.17 -20.97 4.50
CA GLU A 191 -4.54 -19.80 5.11
C GLU A 191 -5.09 -18.48 4.56
N ALA A 192 -5.30 -18.37 3.24
CA ALA A 192 -5.89 -17.19 2.61
C ALA A 192 -7.31 -16.93 3.13
N SER A 193 -8.13 -17.96 3.29
CA SER A 193 -9.48 -17.89 3.87
C SER A 193 -9.46 -17.42 5.33
N ARG A 194 -8.55 -17.98 6.16
CA ARG A 194 -8.34 -17.52 7.55
C ARG A 194 -7.88 -16.07 7.62
N ARG A 195 -6.94 -15.67 6.76
CA ARG A 195 -6.45 -14.28 6.68
C ARG A 195 -7.54 -13.31 6.21
N ALA A 196 -8.37 -13.72 5.24
CA ALA A 196 -9.49 -12.92 4.78
C ALA A 196 -10.55 -12.74 5.87
N SER A 197 -10.86 -13.80 6.64
CA SER A 197 -11.80 -13.71 7.77
C SER A 197 -11.27 -12.75 8.85
N ARG A 198 -10.00 -12.91 9.26
CA ARG A 198 -9.36 -11.99 10.21
C ARG A 198 -9.28 -10.55 9.71
N SER A 199 -9.05 -10.33 8.42
CA SER A 199 -8.96 -8.97 7.88
C SER A 199 -10.33 -8.29 7.83
N ILE A 200 -11.41 -9.05 7.61
CA ILE A 200 -12.78 -8.56 7.72
C ILE A 200 -13.08 -8.17 9.17
N ASP A 201 -12.77 -9.02 10.14
CA ASP A 201 -13.00 -8.73 11.56
C ASP A 201 -12.22 -7.50 12.02
N LEU A 202 -10.93 -7.40 11.65
CA LEU A 202 -10.10 -6.24 11.95
C LEU A 202 -10.58 -4.97 11.24
N ALA A 203 -11.06 -5.07 10.00
CA ALA A 203 -11.63 -3.93 9.29
C ALA A 203 -12.93 -3.45 9.94
N ALA A 204 -13.78 -4.36 10.41
CA ALA A 204 -14.99 -4.03 11.15
C ALA A 204 -14.66 -3.35 12.49
N GLN A 205 -13.72 -3.90 13.26
CA GLN A 205 -13.27 -3.30 14.52
C GLN A 205 -12.64 -1.91 14.30
N ALA A 206 -11.74 -1.78 13.33
CA ALA A 206 -11.13 -0.49 12.98
C ALA A 206 -12.19 0.52 12.50
N GLY A 207 -13.15 0.08 11.69
CA GLY A 207 -14.27 0.91 11.24
C GLY A 207 -15.13 1.40 12.41
N LEU A 208 -15.44 0.55 13.38
CA LEU A 208 -16.16 0.92 14.60
C LEU A 208 -15.38 1.93 15.45
N VAL A 209 -14.07 1.73 15.64
CA VAL A 209 -13.24 2.67 16.39
C VAL A 209 -13.16 4.02 15.68
N ILE A 210 -12.95 4.03 14.35
CA ILE A 210 -12.86 5.26 13.57
C ILE A 210 -14.18 6.02 13.58
N THR A 211 -15.31 5.33 13.40
CA THR A 211 -16.63 5.96 13.47
C THR A 211 -16.90 6.52 14.87
N MET A 212 -16.55 5.79 15.93
CA MET A 212 -16.67 6.28 17.31
C MET A 212 -15.79 7.51 17.54
N VAL A 213 -14.52 7.50 17.14
CA VAL A 213 -13.61 8.65 17.30
C VAL A 213 -14.12 9.86 16.51
N LEU A 214 -14.55 9.67 15.27
CA LEU A 214 -15.00 10.76 14.39
C LEU A 214 -16.39 11.30 14.71
N THR A 215 -17.21 10.61 15.50
CA THR A 215 -18.54 11.08 15.89
C THR A 215 -18.57 11.56 17.34
N THR A 216 -18.07 10.74 18.25
CA THR A 216 -18.16 11.03 19.69
C THR A 216 -17.26 12.18 20.11
N ILE A 217 -16.03 12.26 19.58
CA ILE A 217 -15.10 13.34 19.95
C ILE A 217 -15.61 14.70 19.46
N PRO A 218 -16.02 14.88 18.19
CA PRO A 218 -16.52 16.18 17.73
C PRO A 218 -17.79 16.61 18.46
N ILE A 219 -18.70 15.68 18.77
CA ILE A 219 -19.93 15.99 19.53
C ILE A 219 -19.60 16.47 20.95
N LEU A 220 -18.72 15.76 21.66
CA LEU A 220 -18.30 16.15 23.01
C LEU A 220 -17.57 17.49 23.01
N VAL A 221 -16.70 17.71 22.03
CA VAL A 221 -15.96 18.97 21.91
C VAL A 221 -16.87 20.12 21.54
N LEU A 222 -17.85 19.95 20.65
CA LEU A 222 -18.85 20.99 20.35
C LEU A 222 -19.63 21.37 21.62
N GLY A 223 -19.99 20.38 22.45
CA GLY A 223 -20.61 20.62 23.75
C GLY A 223 -19.71 21.38 24.74
N ILE A 224 -18.40 21.10 24.74
CA ILE A 224 -17.42 21.81 25.59
C ILE A 224 -17.09 23.19 25.04
N SER A 225 -17.10 23.36 23.71
CA SER A 225 -16.82 24.62 23.03
C SER A 225 -17.88 25.68 23.32
N SER A 226 -19.14 25.27 23.58
CA SER A 226 -20.16 26.22 24.05
C SER A 226 -19.82 26.84 25.42
N ILE A 227 -18.86 26.28 26.16
CA ILE A 227 -18.43 26.72 27.49
C ILE A 227 -17.05 27.39 27.44
N LEU A 228 -16.09 26.79 26.72
CA LEU A 228 -14.71 27.31 26.62
C LEU A 228 -14.50 28.33 25.50
N GLY A 229 -15.41 28.45 24.53
CA GLY A 229 -15.35 29.41 23.42
C GLY A 229 -14.96 28.78 22.07
N ASP A 230 -15.04 29.59 21.01
CA ASP A 230 -15.02 29.15 19.60
C ASP A 230 -13.67 28.57 19.13
N HIS A 231 -12.58 28.90 19.82
CA HIS A 231 -11.23 28.40 19.51
C HIS A 231 -11.10 26.89 19.69
N VAL A 232 -11.87 26.30 20.62
CA VAL A 232 -11.89 24.85 20.84
C VAL A 232 -12.62 24.15 19.69
N ALA A 233 -13.67 24.75 19.12
CA ALA A 233 -14.35 24.22 17.94
C ALA A 233 -13.45 24.26 16.69
N LEU A 234 -12.73 25.37 16.47
CA LEU A 234 -11.82 25.51 15.32
C LEU A 234 -10.67 24.50 15.34
N SER A 235 -9.99 24.36 16.48
CA SER A 235 -8.86 23.43 16.61
C SER A 235 -9.27 21.96 16.39
N VAL A 236 -10.46 21.58 16.86
CA VAL A 236 -10.99 20.22 16.64
C VAL A 236 -11.54 20.04 15.23
N GLY A 237 -12.13 21.06 14.60
CA GLY A 237 -12.48 21.03 13.18
C GLY A 237 -11.26 20.76 12.29
N ILE A 238 -10.12 21.37 12.61
CA ILE A 238 -8.83 21.13 11.93
C ILE A 238 -8.34 19.69 12.20
N MET A 239 -8.40 19.19 13.44
CA MET A 239 -8.02 17.80 13.73
C MET A 239 -8.93 16.77 13.04
N VAL A 240 -10.23 17.03 12.95
CA VAL A 240 -11.19 16.10 12.31
C VAL A 240 -11.03 16.12 10.80
N SER A 241 -10.86 17.29 10.19
CA SER A 241 -10.65 17.44 8.73
C SER A 241 -9.34 16.81 8.26
N LEU A 242 -8.26 16.92 9.06
CA LEU A 242 -6.99 16.24 8.77
C LEU A 242 -7.02 14.77 9.18
N GLY A 243 -7.72 14.43 10.26
CA GLY A 243 -7.79 13.09 10.83
C GLY A 243 -8.66 12.12 10.04
N THR A 244 -9.77 12.58 9.44
CA THR A 244 -10.67 11.77 8.61
C THR A 244 -9.96 11.08 7.43
N PRO A 245 -9.22 11.78 6.55
CA PRO A 245 -8.55 11.13 5.42
C PRO A 245 -7.45 10.18 5.90
N VAL A 246 -6.76 10.49 7.00
CA VAL A 246 -5.77 9.60 7.61
C VAL A 246 -6.42 8.33 8.18
N ALA A 247 -7.54 8.47 8.87
CA ALA A 247 -8.30 7.34 9.43
C ALA A 247 -8.85 6.42 8.33
N VAL A 248 -9.37 6.98 7.24
CA VAL A 248 -9.83 6.20 6.08
C VAL A 248 -8.68 5.46 5.40
N LEU A 249 -7.47 6.04 5.38
CA LEU A 249 -6.27 5.38 4.88
C LEU A 249 -5.74 4.27 5.80
N LEU A 250 -5.99 4.37 7.11
CA LEU A 250 -5.61 3.37 8.11
C LEU A 250 -6.54 2.16 8.16
N LEU A 251 -7.73 2.24 7.53
CA LEU A 251 -8.63 1.09 7.42
C LEU A 251 -7.93 -0.08 6.70
N PRO A 252 -7.94 -1.29 7.30
CA PRO A 252 -7.43 -2.48 6.64
C PRO A 252 -8.12 -2.66 5.29
N GLN A 253 -7.33 -2.75 4.21
CA GLN A 253 -7.90 -2.94 2.88
C GLN A 253 -8.63 -4.28 2.81
N THR A 254 -9.87 -4.25 2.30
CA THR A 254 -10.71 -5.42 2.03
C THR A 254 -9.95 -6.48 1.23
N PRO A 255 -10.12 -7.79 1.54
CA PRO A 255 -9.44 -8.86 0.85
C PRO A 255 -9.76 -8.84 -0.65
N LEU A 256 -8.82 -9.33 -1.46
CA LEU A 256 -8.83 -9.31 -2.93
C LEU A 256 -10.16 -9.75 -3.60
N PRO A 257 -10.87 -10.81 -3.16
CA PRO A 257 -12.17 -11.18 -3.74
C PRO A 257 -13.25 -10.11 -3.59
N LEU A 258 -13.25 -9.34 -2.49
CA LEU A 258 -14.19 -8.24 -2.26
C LEU A 258 -13.73 -6.95 -2.95
N ARG A 259 -12.41 -6.78 -3.13
CA ARG A 259 -11.84 -5.59 -3.76
C ARG A 259 -12.17 -5.48 -5.26
N LEU A 260 -12.31 -6.61 -5.96
CA LEU A 260 -12.72 -6.65 -7.37
C LEU A 260 -14.14 -6.08 -7.57
N ILE A 261 -15.03 -6.29 -6.60
CA ILE A 261 -16.42 -5.81 -6.62
C ILE A 261 -16.49 -4.29 -6.33
N ILE A 262 -15.63 -3.78 -5.44
CA ILE A 262 -15.72 -2.42 -4.86
C ILE A 262 -14.88 -1.37 -5.63
N SER A 263 -14.02 -1.78 -6.56
CA SER A 263 -12.91 -0.95 -7.08
C SER A 263 -13.28 0.35 -7.83
N ARG A 264 -14.53 0.57 -8.25
CA ARG A 264 -14.91 1.77 -9.03
C ARG A 264 -15.19 3.04 -8.21
N GLY A 265 -15.41 2.95 -6.88
CA GLY A 265 -15.90 4.09 -6.09
C GLY A 265 -14.90 4.78 -5.16
N LYS A 266 -13.71 4.20 -4.90
CA LYS A 266 -12.82 4.66 -3.81
C LYS A 266 -12.17 6.02 -4.04
N THR A 267 -11.85 6.39 -5.29
CA THR A 267 -11.26 7.69 -5.62
C THR A 267 -12.27 8.84 -5.47
N LEU A 268 -13.54 8.60 -5.85
CA LEU A 268 -14.63 9.56 -5.69
C LEU A 268 -14.99 9.81 -4.21
N TYR A 269 -14.98 8.75 -3.39
CA TYR A 269 -15.26 8.88 -1.95
C TYR A 269 -14.19 9.66 -1.19
N VAL A 270 -12.92 9.42 -1.48
CA VAL A 270 -11.81 10.18 -0.86
C VAL A 270 -11.83 11.64 -1.29
N SER A 271 -12.14 11.94 -2.57
CA SER A 271 -12.29 13.33 -3.03
C SER A 271 -13.52 14.03 -2.46
N LEU A 272 -14.65 13.33 -2.32
CA LEU A 272 -15.89 13.89 -1.73
C LEU A 272 -15.71 14.18 -0.23
N LEU A 273 -15.03 13.31 0.51
CA LEU A 273 -14.70 13.54 1.93
C LEU A 273 -13.74 14.72 2.12
N SER A 274 -12.75 14.90 1.24
CA SER A 274 -11.86 16.07 1.28
C SER A 274 -12.55 17.38 0.89
N LEU A 275 -13.60 17.32 0.07
CA LEU A 275 -14.42 18.50 -0.30
C LEU A 275 -15.37 18.88 0.86
N LEU A 276 -15.97 17.91 1.53
CA LEU A 276 -16.80 18.13 2.72
C LEU A 276 -16.00 18.69 3.90
N SER A 277 -14.72 18.33 4.04
CA SER A 277 -13.87 18.87 5.11
C SER A 277 -13.46 20.33 4.88
N ILE A 278 -13.50 20.82 3.64
CA ILE A 278 -13.27 22.24 3.31
C ILE A 278 -14.57 23.06 3.52
N GLY A 279 -15.73 22.47 3.24
CA GLY A 279 -17.03 23.13 3.45
C GLY A 279 -17.44 23.35 4.91
N LEU A 280 -16.79 22.68 5.87
CA LEU A 280 -17.00 22.84 7.31
C LEU A 280 -16.13 23.95 7.94
N ILE A 281 -15.25 24.60 7.16
CA ILE A 281 -14.36 25.69 7.58
C ILE A 281 -14.95 27.07 7.20
N VAL A 282 -16.12 27.12 6.56
CA VAL A 282 -16.84 28.37 6.20
C VAL A 282 -18.05 28.57 7.10
#